data_AF-A0A2N2DVK1-F1
#
_entry.id   AF-A0A2N2DVK1-F1
#
_cell.length_a   1.000
_cell.length_b   1.000
_cell.length_c   1.000
_cell.angle_alpha   90.00
_cell.angle_beta   90.00
_cell.angle_gamma   90.00
#
_symmetry.space_group_name_H-M   'P 1'
#
loop_
_entity.id
_entity.type
_entity.pdbx_description
1 polymer ?
#
loop_
_entity_poly.entity_id
_entity_poly.type
_entity_poly.pdbx_seq_one_letter_code
_entity_poly.pdbx_strand_id
1 'polypeptide(L)'
;MYLLIQINYIIQWEALSLNFCALSTAKGMELIMKEKIVAPCGIDCFNCEMFEDNVTKEFQTRLSAMMKIPKEAIRCKGCIDGNICLFLKIQGKSCKTVDCVKKKGVDYCFECDTFPCEYLMPLANGADKFPHNMKLYNLCLMKRIGVDAWSEKAADIRKTYFKKEIVIGEGGSKY
;
A
#
# COMPACT_ATOMS: atom_id res chain seq x y z
N MET A 1 10.86 -63.95 -8.92
CA MET A 1 10.64 -62.80 -9.82
C MET A 1 9.22 -62.22 -9.76
N TYR A 2 8.51 -62.37 -8.62
CA TYR A 2 7.17 -61.76 -8.41
C TYR A 2 7.14 -60.80 -7.20
N LEU A 3 8.06 -60.95 -6.24
CA LEU A 3 8.19 -60.04 -5.09
C LEU A 3 8.86 -58.68 -5.43
N LEU A 4 9.70 -58.62 -6.46
CA LEU A 4 10.34 -57.35 -6.88
C LEU A 4 9.39 -56.41 -7.65
N ILE A 5 8.31 -56.95 -8.23
CA ILE A 5 7.34 -56.17 -9.02
C ILE A 5 6.35 -55.45 -8.09
N GLN A 6 5.97 -56.05 -6.96
CA GLN A 6 5.06 -55.42 -5.99
C GLN A 6 5.71 -54.28 -5.20
N ILE A 7 7.02 -54.36 -4.91
CA ILE A 7 7.75 -53.30 -4.21
C ILE A 7 7.85 -52.04 -5.09
N ASN A 8 8.09 -52.18 -6.40
CA ASN A 8 8.14 -51.03 -7.31
C ASN A 8 6.78 -50.32 -7.49
N TYR A 9 5.66 -51.05 -7.42
CA TYR A 9 4.33 -50.42 -7.45
C TYR A 9 4.03 -49.65 -6.16
N ILE A 10 4.37 -50.18 -4.98
CA ILE A 10 4.12 -49.49 -3.70
C ILE A 10 4.93 -48.18 -3.60
N ILE A 11 6.20 -48.18 -4.03
CA ILE A 11 7.07 -46.99 -4.02
C ILE A 11 6.57 -45.92 -5.01
N GLN A 12 6.00 -46.32 -6.17
CA GLN A 12 5.38 -45.37 -7.10
C GLN A 12 4.11 -44.71 -6.54
N TRP A 13 3.29 -45.45 -5.76
CA TRP A 13 2.07 -44.90 -5.16
C TRP A 13 2.36 -43.99 -3.95
N GLU A 14 3.39 -44.27 -3.16
CA GLU A 14 3.84 -43.37 -2.09
C GLU A 14 4.50 -42.09 -2.64
N ALA A 15 5.25 -42.18 -3.75
CA ALA A 15 5.80 -41.00 -4.42
C ALA A 15 4.71 -40.14 -5.11
N LEU A 16 3.64 -40.75 -5.61
CA LEU A 16 2.49 -40.05 -6.19
C LEU A 16 1.59 -39.42 -5.12
N SER A 17 1.41 -40.04 -3.94
CA SER A 17 0.61 -39.47 -2.85
C SER A 17 1.32 -38.33 -2.11
N LEU A 18 2.65 -38.40 -1.96
CA LEU A 18 3.47 -37.28 -1.45
C LEU A 18 3.48 -36.09 -2.42
N ASN A 19 3.53 -36.34 -3.73
CA ASN A 19 3.43 -35.26 -4.73
C ASN A 19 2.03 -34.66 -4.87
N PHE A 20 0.95 -35.43 -4.65
CA PHE A 20 -0.41 -34.88 -4.65
C PHE A 20 -0.71 -34.04 -3.40
N CYS A 21 -0.09 -34.36 -2.26
CA CYS A 21 -0.14 -33.53 -1.04
C CYS A 21 0.69 -32.24 -1.19
N ALA A 22 1.85 -32.31 -1.87
CA ALA A 22 2.69 -31.14 -2.15
C ALA A 22 2.11 -30.20 -3.24
N LEU A 23 1.42 -30.73 -4.25
CA LEU A 23 0.81 -29.94 -5.32
C LEU A 23 -0.55 -29.32 -4.94
N SER A 24 -1.26 -29.88 -3.97
CA SER A 24 -2.53 -29.32 -3.47
C SER A 24 -2.37 -28.24 -2.41
N THR A 25 -1.15 -28.02 -1.88
CA THR A 25 -0.86 -26.99 -0.87
C THR A 25 -0.11 -25.77 -1.41
N ALA A 26 0.62 -25.89 -2.53
CA ALA A 26 1.29 -24.74 -3.14
C ALA A 26 0.36 -23.87 -4.03
N LYS A 27 -0.71 -24.45 -4.59
CA LYS A 27 -1.66 -23.74 -5.49
C LYS A 27 -2.95 -23.27 -4.80
N GLY A 28 -3.08 -23.54 -3.50
CA GLY A 28 -4.24 -23.20 -2.66
C GLY A 28 -3.94 -22.17 -1.56
N MET A 29 -2.72 -21.63 -1.50
CA MET A 29 -2.35 -20.56 -0.57
C MET A 29 -1.52 -19.47 -1.25
N GLU A 30 -1.77 -19.21 -2.52
CA GLU A 30 -1.60 -17.85 -3.05
C GLU A 30 -2.90 -17.10 -2.75
N LEU A 31 -3.14 -16.83 -1.47
CA LEU A 31 -3.76 -15.55 -1.13
C LEU A 31 -2.82 -14.54 -1.77
N ILE A 32 -3.17 -14.02 -2.94
CA ILE A 32 -2.44 -12.95 -3.59
C ILE A 32 -2.32 -11.87 -2.52
N MET A 33 -1.17 -11.81 -1.86
CA MET A 33 -0.86 -10.73 -0.95
C MET A 33 -0.82 -9.52 -1.85
N LYS A 34 -1.93 -8.79 -1.90
CA LYS A 34 -2.08 -7.59 -2.70
C LYS A 34 -0.84 -6.75 -2.43
N GLU A 35 -0.09 -6.47 -3.48
CA GLU A 35 1.18 -5.77 -3.37
C GLU A 35 0.94 -4.48 -2.58
N LYS A 36 1.66 -4.31 -1.47
CA LYS A 36 1.45 -3.22 -0.52
C LYS A 36 2.07 -1.95 -1.10
N ILE A 37 1.43 -1.38 -2.12
CA ILE A 37 1.92 -0.21 -2.84
C ILE A 37 1.97 1.00 -1.91
N VAL A 38 3.14 1.63 -1.82
CA VAL A 38 3.39 2.86 -1.04
C VAL A 38 3.89 3.95 -1.97
N ALA A 39 3.33 5.15 -1.86
CA ALA A 39 3.85 6.29 -2.61
C ALA A 39 5.21 6.73 -2.05
N PRO A 40 6.10 7.31 -2.88
CA PRO A 40 7.38 7.86 -2.41
C PRO A 40 7.26 8.87 -1.26
N CYS A 41 6.13 9.56 -1.18
CA CYS A 41 5.83 10.53 -0.13
C CYS A 41 5.27 9.93 1.17
N GLY A 42 5.16 8.60 1.29
CA GLY A 42 4.71 7.89 2.48
C GLY A 42 3.21 7.64 2.60
N ILE A 43 2.44 7.90 1.54
CA ILE A 43 1.02 7.52 1.50
C ILE A 43 0.92 6.00 1.31
N ASP A 44 0.14 5.36 2.16
CA ASP A 44 -0.24 3.96 2.12
C ASP A 44 -1.26 3.70 1.00
N CYS A 45 -0.83 3.75 -0.26
CA CYS A 45 -1.73 3.64 -1.42
C CYS A 45 -2.60 2.38 -1.35
N PHE A 46 -2.07 1.26 -0.88
CA PHE A 46 -2.82 0.01 -0.71
C PHE A 46 -4.04 0.12 0.23
N ASN A 47 -4.11 1.11 1.14
CA ASN A 47 -5.27 1.38 1.99
C ASN A 47 -6.13 2.57 1.51
N CYS A 48 -5.78 3.20 0.38
CA CYS A 48 -6.51 4.35 -0.13
C CYS A 48 -7.82 3.90 -0.79
N GLU A 49 -8.95 4.55 -0.49
CA GLU A 49 -10.25 4.26 -1.13
C GLU A 49 -10.25 4.45 -2.66
N MET A 50 -9.31 5.24 -3.20
CA MET A 50 -9.17 5.44 -4.65
C MET A 50 -8.34 4.34 -5.34
N PHE A 51 -7.68 3.45 -4.60
CA PHE A 51 -6.69 2.52 -5.15
C PHE A 51 -7.32 1.21 -5.65
N GLU A 52 -7.17 0.93 -6.94
CA GLU A 52 -7.58 -0.32 -7.61
C GLU A 52 -8.95 -0.86 -7.13
N ASP A 53 -8.94 -1.99 -6.41
CA ASP A 53 -10.13 -2.69 -5.94
C ASP A 53 -10.71 -2.14 -4.62
N ASN A 54 -10.05 -1.17 -4.00
CA ASN A 54 -10.60 -0.49 -2.82
C ASN A 54 -11.76 0.45 -3.21
N VAL A 55 -11.88 0.78 -4.49
CA VAL A 55 -12.88 1.68 -5.02
C VAL A 55 -14.26 1.02 -4.99
N THR A 56 -15.16 1.54 -4.14
CA THR A 56 -16.56 1.10 -4.09
C THR A 56 -17.45 2.00 -4.95
N LYS A 57 -18.60 1.49 -5.42
CA LYS A 57 -19.60 2.29 -6.16
C LYS A 57 -20.13 3.48 -5.35
N GLU A 58 -20.25 3.28 -4.03
CA GLU A 58 -20.63 4.32 -3.08
C GLU A 58 -19.57 5.43 -3.05
N PHE A 59 -18.30 5.06 -2.89
CA PHE A 59 -17.18 5.99 -2.92
C PHE A 59 -17.12 6.77 -4.23
N GLN A 60 -17.24 6.08 -5.38
CA GLN A 60 -17.26 6.74 -6.69
C GLN A 60 -18.41 7.75 -6.80
N THR A 61 -19.60 7.39 -6.32
CA THR A 61 -20.77 8.29 -6.34
C THR A 61 -20.52 9.52 -5.48
N ARG A 62 -20.04 9.33 -4.25
CA ARG A 62 -19.70 10.43 -3.32
C ARG A 62 -18.64 11.35 -3.92
N LEU A 63 -17.52 10.79 -4.37
CA LEU A 63 -16.40 11.58 -4.87
C LEU A 63 -16.72 12.25 -6.22
N SER A 64 -17.46 11.60 -7.11
CA SER A 64 -17.95 12.18 -8.37
C SER A 64 -18.81 13.41 -8.11
N ALA A 65 -19.74 13.34 -7.17
CA ALA A 65 -20.59 14.47 -6.81
C ALA A 65 -19.80 15.65 -6.22
N MET A 66 -18.84 15.36 -5.32
CA MET A 66 -18.02 16.41 -4.69
C MET A 66 -17.04 17.08 -5.68
N MET A 67 -16.41 16.29 -6.54
CA MET A 67 -15.30 16.75 -7.38
C MET A 67 -15.69 17.01 -8.84
N LYS A 68 -16.94 16.70 -9.22
CA LYS A 68 -17.46 16.79 -10.60
C LYS A 68 -16.60 16.02 -11.61
N ILE A 69 -16.16 14.83 -11.21
CA ILE A 69 -15.38 13.90 -12.05
C ILE A 69 -16.25 12.70 -12.45
N PRO A 70 -16.10 12.14 -13.67
CA PRO A 70 -16.80 10.92 -14.07
C PRO A 70 -16.49 9.76 -13.12
N LYS A 71 -17.49 8.94 -12.78
CA LYS A 71 -17.33 7.82 -11.84
C LYS A 71 -16.29 6.82 -12.34
N GLU A 72 -16.29 6.59 -13.64
CA GLU A 72 -15.43 5.66 -14.36
C GLU A 72 -13.96 6.10 -14.33
N ALA A 73 -13.70 7.39 -14.12
CA ALA A 73 -12.35 7.94 -13.96
C ALA A 73 -11.80 7.78 -12.53
N ILE A 74 -12.63 7.36 -11.57
CA ILE A 74 -12.24 7.21 -10.16
C ILE A 74 -11.61 5.83 -9.96
N ARG A 75 -10.37 5.69 -10.45
CA ARG A 75 -9.51 4.53 -10.15
C ARG A 75 -8.04 4.92 -10.25
N CYS A 76 -7.28 4.64 -9.19
CA CYS A 76 -5.87 5.00 -9.04
C CYS A 76 -5.00 3.73 -8.96
N LYS A 77 -3.80 3.79 -9.54
CA LYS A 77 -2.81 2.71 -9.54
C LYS A 77 -1.71 2.89 -8.49
N GLY A 78 -1.88 3.82 -7.55
CA GLY A 78 -0.82 4.26 -6.65
C GLY A 78 0.15 5.22 -7.33
N CYS A 79 1.06 5.84 -6.57
CA CYS A 79 2.03 6.79 -7.11
C CYS A 79 3.40 6.14 -7.36
N ILE A 80 3.38 4.98 -8.03
CA ILE A 80 4.55 4.18 -8.42
C ILE A 80 4.55 3.98 -9.94
N ASP A 81 5.64 3.47 -10.52
CA ASP A 81 5.75 3.15 -11.96
C ASP A 81 5.33 4.29 -12.88
N GLY A 82 5.72 5.51 -12.52
CA GLY A 82 5.40 6.73 -13.27
C GLY A 82 3.99 7.28 -13.04
N ASN A 83 3.13 6.61 -12.27
CA ASN A 83 1.83 7.13 -11.87
C ASN A 83 1.94 8.24 -10.82
N ILE A 84 0.89 9.05 -10.74
CA ILE A 84 0.73 10.15 -9.77
C ILE A 84 -0.67 10.12 -9.17
N CYS A 85 -0.89 10.93 -8.13
CA CYS A 85 -2.20 11.10 -7.50
C CYS A 85 -3.28 11.40 -8.55
N LEU A 86 -4.39 10.67 -8.49
CA LEU A 86 -5.50 10.80 -9.42
C LEU A 86 -6.01 12.24 -9.55
N PHE A 87 -6.08 12.99 -8.44
CA PHE A 87 -6.51 14.39 -8.46
C PHE A 87 -5.57 15.29 -9.28
N LEU A 88 -4.27 15.01 -9.27
CA LEU A 88 -3.31 15.75 -10.11
C LEU A 88 -3.44 15.33 -11.57
N LYS A 89 -3.57 14.02 -11.82
CA LYS A 89 -3.74 13.47 -13.16
C LYS A 89 -4.96 14.04 -13.88
N ILE A 90 -6.12 14.09 -13.21
CA ILE A 90 -7.36 14.65 -13.78
C ILE A 90 -7.23 16.16 -14.08
N GLN A 91 -6.42 16.88 -13.30
CA GLN A 91 -6.15 18.31 -13.53
C GLN A 91 -5.06 18.58 -14.57
N GLY A 92 -4.46 17.53 -15.17
CA GLY A 92 -3.31 17.69 -16.07
C GLY A 92 -2.06 18.27 -15.38
N LYS A 93 -1.91 18.05 -14.06
CA LYS A 93 -0.79 18.57 -13.26
C LYS A 93 0.23 17.48 -12.94
N SER A 94 1.49 17.86 -12.74
CA SER A 94 2.53 16.96 -12.21
C SER A 94 2.57 16.98 -10.68
N CYS A 95 3.32 16.03 -10.10
CA CYS A 95 3.59 15.98 -8.67
C CYS A 95 5.07 16.25 -8.42
N LYS A 96 5.38 17.44 -7.86
CA LYS A 96 6.77 17.84 -7.58
C LYS A 96 7.54 16.83 -6.72
N THR A 97 6.87 16.14 -5.81
CA THR A 97 7.52 15.10 -4.97
C THR A 97 7.93 13.88 -5.80
N VAL A 98 7.06 13.40 -6.69
CA VAL A 98 7.40 12.28 -7.60
C VAL A 98 8.49 12.69 -8.58
N ASP A 99 8.42 13.90 -9.12
CA ASP A 99 9.45 14.44 -10.02
C ASP A 99 10.82 14.53 -9.31
N CYS A 100 10.84 14.94 -8.04
CA CYS A 100 12.04 15.02 -7.21
C CYS A 100 12.66 13.64 -6.95
N VAL A 101 11.84 12.66 -6.54
CA VAL A 101 12.26 11.28 -6.27
C VAL A 101 12.89 10.64 -7.51
N LYS A 102 12.25 10.80 -8.67
CA LYS A 102 12.81 10.36 -9.97
C LYS A 102 14.14 11.03 -10.29
N LYS A 103 14.25 12.35 -10.08
CA LYS A 103 15.49 13.11 -10.32
C LYS A 103 16.63 12.66 -9.40
N LYS A 104 16.33 12.32 -8.14
CA LYS A 104 17.31 11.91 -7.15
C LYS A 104 17.65 10.40 -7.20
N GLY A 105 16.86 9.59 -7.91
CA GLY A 105 17.08 8.15 -8.01
C GLY A 105 16.88 7.41 -6.69
N VAL A 106 15.95 7.87 -5.86
CA VAL A 106 15.50 7.19 -4.63
C VAL A 106 14.10 6.62 -4.86
N ASP A 107 13.69 5.64 -4.06
CA ASP A 107 12.33 5.06 -4.13
C ASP A 107 11.38 5.78 -3.16
N TYR A 108 11.92 6.15 -1.99
CA TYR A 108 11.16 6.83 -0.94
C TYR A 108 11.85 8.11 -0.49
N CYS A 109 11.05 9.11 -0.12
CA CYS A 109 11.60 10.37 0.36
C CYS A 109 12.49 10.22 1.61
N PHE A 110 12.33 9.17 2.41
CA PHE A 110 13.12 8.97 3.63
C PHE A 110 14.58 8.59 3.37
N GLU A 111 14.87 8.11 2.16
CA GLU A 111 16.20 7.73 1.67
C GLU A 111 17.02 8.94 1.23
N CYS A 112 16.35 10.08 1.06
CA CYS A 112 17.01 11.33 0.74
C CYS A 112 17.88 11.83 1.91
N ASP A 113 19.07 12.32 1.58
CA ASP A 113 19.99 13.02 2.47
C ASP A 113 19.37 14.25 3.17
N THR A 114 18.48 14.95 2.48
CA THR A 114 17.76 16.12 2.99
C THR A 114 16.41 15.77 3.62
N PHE A 115 16.16 14.52 4.00
CA PHE A 115 14.90 14.13 4.63
C PHE A 115 14.84 14.51 6.12
N PRO A 116 13.74 15.14 6.60
CA PRO A 116 12.59 15.65 5.86
C PRO A 116 12.87 16.99 5.16
N CYS A 117 12.25 17.24 4.00
CA CYS A 117 12.41 18.47 3.22
C CYS A 117 11.11 19.25 3.02
N GLU A 118 11.20 20.43 2.40
CA GLU A 118 10.07 21.34 2.15
C GLU A 118 8.88 20.71 1.39
N TYR A 119 9.11 19.72 0.51
CA TYR A 119 8.02 19.02 -0.19
C TYR A 119 7.16 18.15 0.73
N LEU A 120 7.65 17.86 1.93
CA LEU A 120 6.94 17.09 2.94
C LEU A 120 6.45 17.95 4.12
N MET A 121 6.77 19.25 4.13
CA MET A 121 6.32 20.15 5.18
C MET A 121 4.79 20.19 5.23
N PRO A 122 4.17 19.75 6.34
CA PRO A 122 2.72 19.82 6.46
C PRO A 122 2.26 21.27 6.62
N LEU A 123 1.06 21.55 6.11
CA LEU A 123 0.41 22.84 6.20
C LEU A 123 -0.89 22.70 6.99
N ALA A 124 -1.25 23.73 7.77
CA ALA A 124 -2.50 23.75 8.52
C ALA A 124 -3.73 23.73 7.59
N ASN A 125 -3.65 24.45 6.46
CA ASN A 125 -4.73 24.48 5.48
C ASN A 125 -4.90 23.10 4.82
N GLY A 126 -6.10 22.51 4.95
CA GLY A 126 -6.44 21.21 4.39
C GLY A 126 -5.94 20.01 5.20
N ALA A 127 -5.41 20.21 6.41
CA ALA A 127 -4.95 19.12 7.29
C ALA A 127 -6.09 18.16 7.71
N ASP A 128 -7.34 18.63 7.67
CA ASP A 128 -8.57 17.87 7.87
C ASP A 128 -8.93 16.95 6.69
N LYS A 129 -8.47 17.29 5.48
CA LYS A 129 -8.83 16.60 4.24
C LYS A 129 -7.72 15.70 3.71
N PHE A 130 -6.47 16.15 3.85
CA PHE A 130 -5.33 15.48 3.26
C PHE A 130 -4.41 14.88 4.34
N PRO A 131 -3.96 13.62 4.19
CA PRO A 131 -3.15 12.93 5.19
C PRO A 131 -1.67 13.38 5.21
N HIS A 132 -1.41 14.69 5.20
CA HIS A 132 -0.06 15.25 5.11
C HIS A 132 0.82 14.92 6.32
N ASN A 133 0.24 14.92 7.53
CA ASN A 133 0.95 14.55 8.74
C ASN A 133 1.19 13.03 8.82
N MET A 134 0.17 12.24 8.46
CA MET A 134 0.26 10.78 8.44
C MET A 134 1.33 10.28 7.48
N LYS A 135 1.41 10.83 6.25
CA LYS A 135 2.43 10.39 5.27
C LYS A 135 3.87 10.65 5.77
N LEU A 136 4.10 11.78 6.47
CA LEU A 136 5.41 12.08 7.05
C LEU A 136 5.73 11.14 8.21
N TYR A 137 4.76 10.88 9.09
CA TYR A 137 4.90 9.90 10.16
C TYR A 137 5.23 8.50 9.62
N ASN A 138 4.58 8.09 8.54
CA ASN A 138 4.87 6.84 7.83
C ASN A 138 6.31 6.80 7.31
N LEU A 139 6.79 7.86 6.67
CA LEU A 139 8.20 7.93 6.20
C LEU A 139 9.19 7.77 7.35
N CYS A 140 8.95 8.42 8.50
CA CYS A 140 9.79 8.28 9.69
C CYS A 140 9.79 6.84 10.23
N LEU A 141 8.62 6.18 10.23
CA LEU A 141 8.53 4.78 10.64
C LEU A 141 9.22 3.84 9.66
N MET A 142 8.96 3.98 8.36
CA MET A 142 9.61 3.16 7.33
C MET A 142 11.14 3.28 7.40
N LYS A 143 11.67 4.49 7.63
CA LYS A 143 13.12 4.70 7.86
C LYS A 143 13.64 3.96 9.09
N ARG A 144 12.85 3.89 10.17
CA ARG A 144 13.25 3.32 11.46
C ARG A 144 13.12 1.80 11.51
N ILE A 145 12.07 1.23 10.92
CA ILE A 145 11.72 -0.19 11.07
C ILE A 145 11.61 -0.95 9.74
N GLY A 146 11.82 -0.29 8.59
CA GLY A 146 11.63 -0.87 7.27
C GLY A 146 10.19 -0.76 6.76
N VAL A 147 10.03 -0.84 5.44
CA VAL A 147 8.73 -0.72 4.76
C VAL A 147 7.81 -1.89 5.13
N ASP A 148 8.31 -3.12 5.14
CA ASP A 148 7.50 -4.32 5.43
C ASP A 148 6.91 -4.27 6.85
N ALA A 149 7.75 -4.01 7.86
CA ALA A 149 7.30 -3.94 9.25
C ALA A 149 6.37 -2.75 9.50
N TRP A 150 6.55 -1.64 8.79
CA TRP A 150 5.61 -0.52 8.81
C TRP A 150 4.27 -0.90 8.15
N SER A 151 4.30 -1.68 7.07
CA SER A 151 3.10 -2.04 6.31
C SER A 151 2.07 -2.82 7.13
N GLU A 152 2.53 -3.65 8.09
CA GLU A 152 1.67 -4.36 9.06
C GLU A 152 0.97 -3.40 10.04
N LYS A 153 1.48 -2.19 10.20
CA LYS A 153 0.94 -1.16 11.12
C LYS A 153 0.13 -0.10 10.37
N ALA A 154 0.24 -0.01 9.05
CA ALA A 154 -0.31 1.10 8.26
C ALA A 154 -1.82 1.29 8.44
N ALA A 155 -2.59 0.19 8.47
CA ALA A 155 -4.04 0.24 8.67
C ALA A 155 -4.42 0.80 10.05
N ASP A 156 -3.71 0.38 11.11
CA ASP A 156 -3.91 0.90 12.46
C ASP A 156 -3.50 2.36 12.58
N ILE A 157 -2.36 2.75 11.97
CA ILE A 157 -1.91 4.15 11.91
C ILE A 157 -2.98 5.02 11.25
N ARG A 158 -3.49 4.59 10.10
CA ARG A 158 -4.55 5.28 9.36
C ARG A 158 -5.83 5.40 10.20
N LYS A 159 -6.24 4.32 10.85
CA LYS A 159 -7.40 4.31 11.74
C LYS A 159 -7.23 5.30 12.89
N THR A 160 -6.08 5.31 13.56
CA THR A 160 -5.77 6.25 14.63
C THR A 160 -5.80 7.69 14.12
N TYR A 161 -5.17 7.96 12.97
CA TYR A 161 -5.08 9.31 12.40
C TYR A 161 -6.46 9.91 12.06
N PHE A 162 -7.37 9.12 11.48
CA PHE A 162 -8.67 9.63 11.01
C PHE A 162 -9.81 9.48 12.01
N LYS A 163 -9.67 8.63 13.04
CA LYS A 163 -10.78 8.32 13.97
C LYS A 163 -10.56 8.75 15.41
N LYS A 164 -9.32 9.00 15.85
CA LYS A 164 -9.05 9.45 17.23
C LYS A 164 -9.16 10.98 17.30
N GLU A 165 -9.78 11.48 18.36
CA GLU A 165 -9.76 12.90 18.69
C GLU A 165 -8.40 13.32 19.27
N ILE A 166 -8.03 14.57 19.03
CA ILE A 166 -6.78 15.11 19.57
C ILE A 166 -6.95 15.43 21.06
N VAL A 167 -6.07 14.83 21.87
CA VAL A 167 -5.84 15.23 23.26
C VAL A 167 -4.40 15.73 23.35
N ILE A 168 -4.23 16.93 23.91
CA ILE A 168 -2.93 17.60 23.98
C ILE A 168 -1.96 16.71 24.78
N GLY A 169 -0.84 16.36 24.16
CA GLY A 169 0.22 15.54 24.78
C GLY A 169 0.08 14.03 24.58
N GLU A 170 -1.08 13.51 24.19
CA GLU A 170 -1.29 12.06 24.04
C GLU A 170 -1.06 11.54 22.61
N GLY A 171 -1.25 12.42 21.62
CA GLY A 171 -1.23 12.04 20.21
C GLY A 171 -2.10 10.80 19.92
N GLY A 172 -1.54 9.88 19.14
CA GLY A 172 -2.21 8.62 18.79
C GLY A 172 -2.10 7.51 19.83
N SER A 173 -1.67 7.80 21.07
CA SER A 173 -1.51 6.79 22.13
C SER A 173 -2.80 5.99 22.37
N LYS A 174 -2.66 4.73 22.77
CA LYS A 174 -3.78 3.88 23.24
C LYS A 174 -4.03 4.04 24.76
N TYR A 175 -3.16 4.80 25.44
CA TYR A 175 -3.10 5.00 26.88
C TYR A 175 -3.09 6.49 27.20
#